data_AF-A0A8W8NBN4-F1
#
_entry.id   AF-A0A8W8NBN4-F1
#
_cell.length_a   1.000
_cell.length_b   1.000
_cell.length_c   1.000
_cell.angle_alpha   90.00
_cell.angle_beta   90.00
_cell.angle_gamma   90.00
#
_symmetry.space_group_name_H-M   'P 1'
#
loop_
_entity.id
_entity.type
_entity.pdbx_description
1 polymer ?
#
loop_
_entity_poly.entity_id
_entity_poly.type
_entity_poly.pdbx_seq_one_letter_code
_entity_poly.pdbx_strand_id
1 'polypeptide(L)'
;PNEVFMVDRDNTVFHIPGLNFRQRKDLKLHLRDTLLDGEMILDTVEGKSVPRFLVYDIVRFEGKEVGKVDFNTRLVCIEREIIGPRHAAITQGLFDKTKEPFSVRMKPFWDVSVCRKILDGSFASQVSHEVDGLIFQPVPDPYEPGRCKNVLKWKPPDMNSIDFKLQVVKECGEGMLPTTKGYLYVLHQQAPLAQIKLTKELKELDGKIIECSYNGKDWVFMRQRTDKSFPNSISTAQGVWESIRSPVTKELLFQVAENERFKAPPKPQQRDDLMPPPAKIPKR
;
A
#
# COMPACT_ATOMS: atom_id res chain seq x y z
N PRO A 1 -6.48 23.88 -15.36
CA PRO A 1 -7.65 23.13 -14.83
C PRO A 1 -7.83 21.84 -15.63
N ASN A 2 -8.39 20.79 -15.04
CA ASN A 2 -8.64 19.51 -15.72
C ASN A 2 -7.39 18.74 -16.19
N GLU A 3 -6.22 19.05 -15.62
CA GLU A 3 -4.94 18.37 -15.86
C GLU A 3 -4.61 17.47 -14.68
N VAL A 4 -5.40 16.41 -14.54
CA VAL A 4 -5.19 15.39 -13.51
C VAL A 4 -4.91 14.07 -14.21
N PHE A 5 -3.80 13.45 -13.85
CA PHE A 5 -3.34 12.21 -14.44
C PHE A 5 -3.04 11.20 -13.34
N MET A 6 -3.29 9.93 -13.63
CA MET A 6 -2.84 8.80 -12.82
C MET A 6 -1.82 8.01 -13.62
N VAL A 7 -0.80 7.49 -12.94
CA VAL A 7 0.24 6.68 -13.54
C VAL A 7 0.30 5.37 -12.77
N ASP A 8 0.25 4.24 -13.46
CA ASP A 8 0.36 2.93 -12.85
C ASP A 8 1.81 2.40 -12.85
N ARG A 9 1.99 1.15 -12.40
CA ARG A 9 3.30 0.51 -12.31
C ARG A 9 3.94 0.21 -13.67
N ASP A 10 3.13 0.09 -14.71
CA ASP A 10 3.58 -0.13 -16.09
C ASP A 10 3.82 1.20 -16.83
N ASN A 11 3.78 2.31 -16.09
CA ASN A 11 3.94 3.67 -16.60
C ASN A 11 2.83 4.05 -17.60
N THR A 12 1.66 3.41 -17.50
CA THR A 12 0.47 3.78 -18.27
C THR A 12 -0.14 5.03 -17.66
N VAL A 13 -0.44 6.01 -18.51
CA VAL A 13 -0.98 7.31 -18.09
C VAL A 13 -2.48 7.37 -18.38
N PHE A 14 -3.27 7.66 -17.35
CA PHE A 14 -4.71 7.82 -17.43
C PHE A 14 -5.07 9.28 -17.16
N HIS A 15 -5.79 9.92 -18.08
CA HIS A 15 -6.36 11.25 -17.86
C HIS A 15 -7.67 11.13 -17.06
N ILE A 16 -7.79 11.90 -15.97
CA ILE A 16 -8.94 11.87 -15.08
C ILE A 16 -9.68 13.21 -15.14
N PRO A 17 -10.59 13.41 -16.10
CA PRO A 17 -11.37 14.63 -16.19
C PRO A 17 -12.33 14.77 -15.01
N GLY A 18 -12.59 16.01 -14.59
CA GLY A 18 -13.58 16.34 -13.56
C GLY A 18 -13.11 16.15 -12.11
N LEU A 19 -11.92 15.59 -11.87
CA LEU A 19 -11.36 15.51 -10.52
C LEU A 19 -10.75 16.87 -10.13
N ASN A 20 -11.15 17.40 -8.97
CA ASN A 20 -10.82 18.77 -8.57
C ASN A 20 -9.83 18.81 -7.39
N PHE A 21 -8.77 19.59 -7.56
CA PHE A 21 -7.78 19.92 -6.53
C PHE A 21 -7.59 21.44 -6.48
N ARG A 22 -7.84 22.04 -5.31
CA ARG A 22 -7.87 23.50 -5.09
C ARG A 22 -6.74 23.94 -4.17
N GLN A 23 -6.22 25.15 -4.36
CA GLN A 23 -5.22 25.70 -3.44
C GLN A 23 -5.87 26.09 -2.12
N ARG A 24 -5.19 25.83 -1.00
CA ARG A 24 -5.71 26.17 0.34
C ARG A 24 -5.96 27.67 0.53
N LYS A 25 -5.08 28.51 -0.01
CA LYS A 25 -5.12 29.98 0.17
C LYS A 25 -6.14 30.67 -0.73
N ASP A 26 -6.40 30.11 -1.91
CA ASP A 26 -7.40 30.59 -2.85
C ASP A 26 -8.08 29.40 -3.54
N LEU A 27 -9.30 29.09 -3.08
CA LEU A 27 -10.05 27.93 -3.57
C LEU A 27 -10.52 28.08 -5.03
N LYS A 28 -10.42 29.28 -5.62
CA LYS A 28 -10.70 29.48 -7.05
C LYS A 28 -9.56 28.95 -7.91
N LEU A 29 -8.33 28.93 -7.38
CA LEU A 29 -7.15 28.43 -8.07
C LEU A 29 -7.03 26.91 -7.93
N HIS A 30 -6.55 26.28 -9.00
CA HIS A 30 -6.24 24.85 -9.01
C HIS A 30 -4.81 24.60 -8.58
N LEU A 31 -4.56 23.47 -7.92
CA LEU A 31 -3.21 23.00 -7.68
C LEU A 31 -2.51 22.68 -9.01
N ARG A 32 -1.19 22.89 -9.02
CA ARG A 32 -0.28 22.60 -10.13
C ARG A 32 0.97 21.89 -9.61
N ASP A 33 1.76 21.30 -10.49
CA ASP A 33 3.10 20.76 -10.19
C ASP A 33 3.15 19.91 -8.91
N THR A 34 2.14 19.05 -8.73
CA THR A 34 1.93 18.25 -7.52
C THR A 34 1.91 16.77 -7.89
N LEU A 35 2.66 15.96 -7.15
CA LEU A 35 2.76 14.52 -7.34
C LEU A 35 2.41 13.81 -6.03
N LEU A 36 1.32 13.06 -6.05
CA LEU A 36 0.81 12.25 -4.94
C LEU A 36 1.11 10.78 -5.20
N ASP A 37 1.35 10.04 -4.13
CA ASP A 37 1.48 8.58 -4.16
C ASP A 37 0.30 7.96 -3.39
N GLY A 38 -0.26 6.89 -3.93
CA GLY A 38 -1.53 6.37 -3.45
C GLY A 38 -1.98 5.08 -4.10
N GLU A 39 -3.10 4.58 -3.63
CA GLU A 39 -3.69 3.31 -4.04
C GLU A 39 -5.15 3.50 -4.45
N MET A 40 -5.55 2.90 -5.57
CA MET A 40 -6.94 2.84 -5.99
C MET A 40 -7.59 1.59 -5.38
N ILE A 41 -8.69 1.78 -4.67
CA ILE A 41 -9.47 0.70 -4.05
C ILE A 41 -10.93 0.76 -4.50
N LEU A 42 -11.60 -0.39 -4.42
CA LEU A 42 -13.05 -0.50 -4.57
C LEU A 42 -13.64 -0.81 -3.19
N ASP A 43 -14.29 0.18 -2.57
CA ASP A 43 -14.99 0.00 -1.30
C ASP A 43 -16.42 -0.48 -1.55
N THR A 44 -16.93 -1.38 -0.72
CA THR A 44 -18.35 -1.79 -0.77
C THR A 44 -19.14 -0.99 0.25
N VAL A 45 -19.97 -0.05 -0.21
CA VAL A 45 -20.85 0.77 0.64
C VAL A 45 -22.30 0.47 0.26
N GLU A 46 -23.09 -0.02 1.22
CA GLU A 46 -24.50 -0.38 1.00
C GLU A 46 -24.71 -1.32 -0.19
N GLY A 47 -23.79 -2.28 -0.38
CA GLY A 47 -23.82 -3.25 -1.49
C GLY A 47 -23.37 -2.70 -2.85
N LYS A 48 -22.97 -1.42 -2.94
CA LYS A 48 -22.43 -0.80 -4.16
C LYS A 48 -20.91 -0.68 -4.08
N SER A 49 -20.24 -1.03 -5.18
CA SER A 49 -18.81 -0.81 -5.33
C SER A 49 -18.55 0.67 -5.66
N VAL A 50 -17.76 1.34 -4.82
CA VAL A 50 -17.44 2.76 -4.94
C VAL A 50 -15.92 2.92 -5.04
N PRO A 51 -15.39 3.45 -6.16
CA PRO A 51 -13.96 3.65 -6.31
C PRO A 51 -13.46 4.78 -5.41
N ARG A 52 -12.30 4.55 -4.78
CA ARG A 52 -11.60 5.55 -3.98
C ARG A 52 -10.10 5.53 -4.25
N PHE A 53 -9.52 6.72 -4.28
CA PHE A 53 -8.07 6.88 -4.26
C PHE A 53 -7.60 7.25 -2.86
N LEU A 54 -6.82 6.37 -2.25
CA LEU A 54 -6.21 6.57 -0.94
C LEU A 54 -4.78 7.11 -1.12
N VAL A 55 -4.59 8.40 -0.84
CA VAL A 55 -3.29 9.06 -0.85
C VAL A 55 -2.51 8.66 0.41
N TYR A 56 -1.35 8.04 0.27
CA TYR A 56 -0.51 7.65 1.40
C TYR A 56 0.82 8.41 1.48
N ASP A 57 1.28 9.06 0.40
CA ASP A 57 2.46 9.93 0.44
C ASP A 57 2.36 11.08 -0.61
N ILE A 58 3.24 12.07 -0.49
CA ILE A 58 3.36 13.22 -1.40
C ILE A 58 4.83 13.48 -1.74
N VAL A 59 5.15 13.44 -3.02
CA VAL A 59 6.53 13.59 -3.52
C VAL A 59 6.83 15.05 -3.84
N ARG A 60 5.85 15.76 -4.41
CA ARG A 60 6.00 17.16 -4.82
C ARG A 60 4.70 17.92 -4.59
N PHE A 61 4.80 19.17 -4.16
CA PHE A 61 3.66 20.05 -3.93
C PHE A 61 3.93 21.44 -4.50
N GLU A 62 3.17 21.87 -5.50
CA GLU A 62 3.34 23.15 -6.21
C GLU A 62 4.80 23.46 -6.58
N GLY A 63 5.48 22.47 -7.17
CA GLY A 63 6.87 22.56 -7.60
C GLY A 63 7.91 22.34 -6.49
N LYS A 64 7.50 22.29 -5.21
CA LYS A 64 8.40 22.08 -4.07
C LYS A 64 8.60 20.60 -3.77
N GLU A 65 9.84 20.22 -3.48
CA GLU A 65 10.26 18.84 -3.22
C GLU A 65 9.93 18.38 -1.78
N VAL A 66 8.64 18.26 -1.49
CA VAL A 66 8.15 17.79 -0.19
C VAL A 66 8.58 16.35 0.11
N GLY A 67 8.87 15.53 -0.90
CA GLY A 67 9.43 14.19 -0.70
C GLY A 67 10.73 14.18 0.10
N LYS A 68 11.49 15.28 0.14
CA LYS A 68 12.78 15.34 0.85
C LYS A 68 12.68 15.55 2.37
N VAL A 69 11.49 15.89 2.89
CA VAL A 69 11.29 16.07 4.33
C VAL A 69 10.77 14.80 4.99
N ASP A 70 10.70 14.80 6.32
CA ASP A 70 10.20 13.66 7.11
C ASP A 70 8.73 13.33 6.78
N PHE A 71 8.36 12.07 6.94
CA PHE A 71 7.05 11.55 6.57
C PHE A 71 5.88 12.23 7.31
N ASN A 72 6.04 12.65 8.57
CA ASN A 72 4.98 13.35 9.29
C ASN A 72 4.69 14.71 8.65
N THR A 73 5.73 15.44 8.24
CA THR A 73 5.54 16.69 7.50
C THR A 73 4.84 16.45 6.16
N ARG A 74 5.15 15.35 5.47
CA ARG A 74 4.48 14.95 4.22
C ARG A 74 2.99 14.64 4.46
N LEU A 75 2.65 13.90 5.52
CA LEU A 75 1.26 13.63 5.91
C LEU A 75 0.48 14.91 6.24
N VAL A 76 1.08 15.83 7.00
CA VAL A 76 0.46 17.13 7.30
C VAL A 76 0.24 17.94 6.01
N CYS A 77 1.15 17.84 5.03
CA CYS A 77 0.98 18.46 3.73
C CYS A 77 -0.23 17.87 2.98
N ILE A 78 -0.39 16.55 2.95
CA ILE A 78 -1.56 15.88 2.34
C ILE A 78 -2.85 16.36 3.02
N GLU A 79 -2.90 16.31 4.35
CA GLU A 79 -4.09 16.70 5.10
C GLU A 79 -4.46 18.16 4.84
N ARG A 80 -3.52 19.09 5.02
CA ARG A 80 -3.79 20.52 5.01
C ARG A 80 -3.88 21.12 3.61
N GLU A 81 -3.10 20.63 2.66
CA GLU A 81 -2.97 21.25 1.34
C GLU A 81 -3.69 20.47 0.23
N ILE A 82 -4.04 19.19 0.45
CA ILE A 82 -4.78 18.37 -0.52
C ILE A 82 -6.21 18.10 -0.03
N ILE A 83 -6.37 17.47 1.12
CA ILE A 83 -7.69 17.01 1.60
C ILE A 83 -8.52 18.18 2.13
N GLY A 84 -7.94 19.02 2.98
CA GLY A 84 -8.60 20.19 3.57
C GLY A 84 -9.22 21.15 2.53
N PRO A 85 -8.48 21.60 1.51
CA PRO A 85 -9.00 22.52 0.50
C PRO A 85 -10.10 21.90 -0.36
N ARG A 86 -10.02 20.59 -0.63
CA ARG A 86 -11.09 19.87 -1.33
C ARG A 86 -12.38 19.88 -0.52
N HIS A 87 -12.31 19.55 0.78
CA HIS A 87 -13.48 19.61 1.64
C HIS A 87 -14.05 21.04 1.74
N ALA A 88 -13.20 22.05 1.94
CA ALA A 88 -13.63 23.44 1.99
C ALA A 88 -14.33 23.88 0.70
N ALA A 89 -13.78 23.53 -0.46
CA ALA A 89 -14.37 23.85 -1.76
C ALA A 89 -15.71 23.15 -2.00
N ILE A 90 -15.86 21.90 -1.57
CA ILE A 90 -17.14 21.16 -1.61
C ILE A 90 -18.18 21.85 -0.71
N THR A 91 -17.82 22.19 0.53
CA THR A 91 -18.72 22.86 1.48
C THR A 91 -19.15 24.25 0.97
N GLN A 92 -18.29 24.94 0.24
CA GLN A 92 -18.61 26.23 -0.41
C GLN A 92 -19.36 26.07 -1.76
N GLY A 93 -19.67 24.84 -2.19
CA GLY A 93 -20.37 24.59 -3.44
C GLY A 93 -19.56 24.89 -4.71
N LEU A 94 -18.23 25.00 -4.62
CA LEU A 94 -17.36 25.28 -5.77
C LEU A 94 -17.30 24.09 -6.74
N PHE A 95 -17.48 22.87 -6.25
CA PHE A 95 -17.72 21.70 -7.08
C PHE A 95 -18.53 20.64 -6.33
N ASP A 96 -19.18 19.77 -7.09
CA ASP A 96 -20.02 18.70 -6.59
C ASP A 96 -19.23 17.39 -6.55
N LYS A 97 -19.04 16.86 -5.33
CA LYS A 97 -18.35 15.59 -5.07
C LYS A 97 -18.99 14.41 -5.79
N THR A 98 -20.30 14.44 -6.03
CA THR A 98 -21.03 13.34 -6.69
C THR A 98 -20.74 13.25 -8.18
N LYS A 99 -20.20 14.31 -8.78
CA LYS A 99 -19.80 14.37 -10.20
C LYS A 99 -18.35 13.98 -10.42
N GLU A 100 -17.57 13.79 -9.36
CA GLU A 100 -16.19 13.31 -9.48
C GLU A 100 -16.17 11.80 -9.79
N PRO A 101 -15.20 11.32 -10.59
CA PRO A 101 -15.14 9.91 -10.99
C PRO A 101 -14.91 8.95 -9.82
N PHE A 102 -14.22 9.41 -8.78
CA PHE A 102 -13.95 8.65 -7.55
C PHE A 102 -13.64 9.59 -6.39
N SER A 103 -13.77 9.09 -5.16
CA SER A 103 -13.44 9.89 -3.98
C SER A 103 -11.95 9.83 -3.65
N VAL A 104 -11.32 10.96 -3.35
CA VAL A 104 -9.94 11.01 -2.83
C VAL A 104 -9.96 11.16 -1.31
N ARG A 105 -9.18 10.33 -0.61
CA ARG A 105 -9.01 10.34 0.85
C ARG A 105 -7.54 10.18 1.21
N MET A 106 -7.13 10.66 2.38
CA MET A 106 -5.83 10.33 2.95
C MET A 106 -5.89 8.95 3.61
N LYS A 107 -4.90 8.10 3.37
CA LYS A 107 -4.73 6.82 4.07
C LYS A 107 -4.23 7.12 5.49
N PRO A 108 -4.97 6.74 6.54
CA PRO A 108 -4.55 6.99 7.91
C PRO A 108 -3.31 6.15 8.27
N PHE A 109 -2.41 6.75 9.05
CA PHE A 109 -1.26 6.09 9.65
C PHE A 109 -1.34 6.21 11.17
N TRP A 110 -0.87 5.18 11.87
CA TRP A 110 -0.84 5.12 13.33
C TRP A 110 0.55 4.76 13.82
N ASP A 111 0.81 5.08 15.08
CA ASP A 111 1.99 4.58 15.77
C ASP A 111 1.99 3.04 15.82
N VAL A 112 3.19 2.45 15.80
CA VAL A 112 3.38 0.99 15.81
C VAL A 112 2.73 0.31 17.02
N SER A 113 2.51 1.02 18.13
CA SER A 113 1.77 0.48 19.28
C SER A 113 0.32 0.10 18.98
N VAL A 114 -0.26 0.56 17.87
CA VAL A 114 -1.66 0.31 17.49
C VAL A 114 -1.79 -0.98 16.64
N CYS A 115 -0.69 -1.62 16.24
CA CYS A 115 -0.69 -2.83 15.39
C CYS A 115 -1.70 -3.90 15.84
N ARG A 116 -1.75 -4.18 17.15
CA ARG A 116 -2.70 -5.15 17.72
C ARG A 116 -4.16 -4.77 17.44
N LYS A 117 -4.53 -3.51 17.67
CA LYS A 117 -5.90 -3.03 17.46
C LYS A 117 -6.32 -3.09 15.99
N ILE A 118 -5.35 -2.85 15.08
CA ILE A 118 -5.58 -2.92 13.64
C ILE A 118 -5.84 -4.36 13.20
N LEU A 119 -5.05 -5.31 13.67
CA LEU A 119 -5.10 -6.72 13.24
C LEU A 119 -6.14 -7.58 13.99
N ASP A 120 -6.49 -7.24 15.23
CA ASP A 120 -7.46 -8.00 16.05
C ASP A 120 -8.93 -7.58 15.79
N GLY A 121 -9.20 -6.92 14.66
CA GLY A 121 -10.53 -6.83 14.07
C GLY A 121 -11.34 -5.57 14.36
N SER A 122 -11.00 -4.78 15.38
CA SER A 122 -11.71 -3.51 15.68
C SER A 122 -11.64 -2.50 14.53
N PHE A 123 -10.55 -2.56 13.77
CA PHE A 123 -10.33 -1.75 12.57
C PHE A 123 -10.82 -2.46 11.31
N ALA A 124 -10.58 -3.77 11.17
CA ALA A 124 -11.02 -4.52 9.98
C ALA A 124 -12.54 -4.44 9.76
N SER A 125 -13.35 -4.34 10.83
CA SER A 125 -14.80 -4.12 10.71
C SER A 125 -15.19 -2.71 10.24
N GLN A 126 -14.28 -1.74 10.33
CA GLN A 126 -14.47 -0.35 9.87
C GLN A 126 -14.01 -0.15 8.42
N VAL A 127 -13.27 -1.12 7.89
CA VAL A 127 -12.71 -1.08 6.53
C VAL A 127 -13.60 -1.93 5.62
N SER A 128 -14.15 -1.31 4.58
CA SER A 128 -15.05 -1.95 3.61
C SER A 128 -14.32 -2.65 2.45
N HIS A 129 -13.01 -2.90 2.63
CA HIS A 129 -12.13 -3.59 1.69
C HIS A 129 -11.23 -4.57 2.45
N GLU A 130 -10.66 -5.53 1.71
CA GLU A 130 -9.85 -6.60 2.29
C GLU A 130 -8.55 -6.04 2.91
N VAL A 131 -8.22 -6.50 4.12
CA VAL A 131 -6.98 -6.15 4.81
C VAL A 131 -6.01 -7.31 4.64
N ASP A 132 -4.96 -7.11 3.83
CA ASP A 132 -4.00 -8.16 3.43
C ASP A 132 -2.65 -8.08 4.17
N GLY A 133 -2.55 -7.21 5.18
CA GLY A 133 -1.33 -7.00 5.95
C GLY A 133 -1.19 -5.60 6.55
N LEU A 134 0.06 -5.24 6.84
CA LEU A 134 0.48 -3.93 7.36
C LEU A 134 1.65 -3.39 6.54
N ILE A 135 1.70 -2.06 6.41
CA ILE A 135 2.85 -1.33 5.88
C ILE A 135 3.45 -0.51 7.01
N PHE A 136 4.75 -0.64 7.21
CA PHE A 136 5.53 0.15 8.16
C PHE A 136 6.34 1.17 7.39
N GLN A 137 5.96 2.44 7.56
CA GLN A 137 6.63 3.56 6.95
C GLN A 137 7.58 4.22 7.96
N PRO A 138 8.90 4.30 7.69
CA PRO A 138 9.81 5.05 8.53
C PRO A 138 9.45 6.54 8.50
N VAL A 139 9.40 7.15 9.70
CA VAL A 139 9.11 8.58 9.87
C VAL A 139 10.25 9.50 9.40
N PRO A 140 11.51 9.30 9.84
CA PRO A 140 12.57 10.27 9.55
C PRO A 140 13.04 10.23 8.09
N ASP A 141 12.74 9.15 7.37
CA ASP A 141 13.28 8.92 6.03
C ASP A 141 12.59 9.81 4.98
N PRO A 142 13.36 10.41 4.06
CA PRO A 142 12.78 11.05 2.88
C PRO A 142 12.12 10.00 1.97
N TYR A 143 11.26 10.45 1.07
CA TYR A 143 10.70 9.63 0.01
C TYR A 143 11.82 9.14 -0.91
N GLU A 144 11.87 7.82 -1.13
CA GLU A 144 12.85 7.17 -1.99
C GLU A 144 12.14 6.54 -3.21
N PRO A 145 12.45 6.99 -4.44
CA PRO A 145 11.94 6.33 -5.64
C PRO A 145 12.46 4.90 -5.78
N GLY A 146 11.60 3.98 -6.19
CA GLY A 146 11.98 2.59 -6.46
C GLY A 146 11.97 1.71 -5.20
N ARG A 147 12.91 0.77 -5.10
CA ARG A 147 12.93 -0.22 -4.02
C ARG A 147 13.52 0.38 -2.74
N CYS A 148 12.67 0.84 -1.84
CA CYS A 148 13.08 1.21 -0.48
C CYS A 148 13.20 -0.03 0.42
N LYS A 149 14.33 -0.19 1.11
CA LYS A 149 14.56 -1.30 2.06
C LYS A 149 13.98 -1.03 3.44
N ASN A 150 13.72 0.23 3.77
CA ASN A 150 13.26 0.64 5.10
C ASN A 150 11.73 0.63 5.22
N VAL A 151 11.00 0.69 4.09
CA VAL A 151 9.55 0.47 4.06
C VAL A 151 9.31 -1.03 4.15
N LEU A 152 8.71 -1.47 5.26
CA LEU A 152 8.45 -2.89 5.49
C LEU A 152 6.99 -3.21 5.20
N LYS A 153 6.77 -4.34 4.55
CA LYS A 153 5.45 -4.93 4.38
C LYS A 153 5.37 -6.22 5.19
N TRP A 154 4.40 -6.30 6.07
CA TRP A 154 4.08 -7.53 6.78
C TRP A 154 2.77 -8.08 6.24
N LYS A 155 2.73 -9.38 5.94
CA LYS A 155 1.52 -10.10 5.58
C LYS A 155 1.35 -11.29 6.51
N PRO A 156 0.11 -11.66 6.88
CA PRO A 156 -0.14 -12.93 7.56
C PRO A 156 0.52 -14.09 6.81
N PRO A 157 1.15 -15.05 7.50
CA PRO A 157 1.87 -16.15 6.86
C PRO A 157 1.03 -16.93 5.84
N ASP A 158 -0.27 -17.07 6.11
CA ASP A 158 -1.28 -17.70 5.28
C ASP A 158 -1.63 -16.93 4.00
N MET A 159 -1.33 -15.62 3.96
CA MET A 159 -1.56 -14.74 2.80
C MET A 159 -0.32 -14.53 1.94
N ASN A 160 0.80 -15.20 2.23
CA ASN A 160 1.99 -15.12 1.39
C ASN A 160 1.83 -15.98 0.13
N SER A 161 2.01 -15.33 -1.02
CA SER A 161 1.87 -15.93 -2.33
C SER A 161 2.97 -15.44 -3.29
N ILE A 162 3.27 -16.26 -4.29
CA ILE A 162 4.21 -15.93 -5.37
C ILE A 162 3.48 -16.11 -6.70
N ASP A 163 3.67 -15.14 -7.61
CA ASP A 163 3.16 -15.27 -8.97
C ASP A 163 4.18 -15.98 -9.85
N PHE A 164 3.80 -17.15 -10.35
CA PHE A 164 4.61 -18.00 -11.21
C PHE A 164 4.06 -18.05 -12.62
N LYS A 165 4.93 -18.27 -13.60
CA LYS A 165 4.51 -18.75 -14.92
C LYS A 165 4.40 -20.27 -14.85
N LEU A 166 3.22 -20.81 -15.13
CA LEU A 166 2.99 -22.24 -15.20
C LEU A 166 3.46 -22.78 -16.55
N GLN A 167 4.17 -23.91 -16.55
CA GLN A 167 4.39 -24.72 -17.74
C GLN A 167 4.02 -26.17 -17.47
N VAL A 168 3.12 -26.71 -18.29
CA VAL A 168 2.64 -28.08 -18.19
C VAL A 168 3.44 -28.94 -19.16
N VAL A 169 4.27 -29.84 -18.63
CA VAL A 169 5.15 -30.69 -19.45
C VAL A 169 4.74 -32.15 -19.29
N LYS A 170 4.60 -32.84 -20.42
CA LYS A 170 4.38 -34.30 -20.46
C LYS A 170 5.74 -34.98 -20.57
N GLU A 171 6.14 -35.66 -19.51
CA GLU A 171 7.38 -36.42 -19.46
C GLU A 171 7.09 -37.89 -19.80
N CYS A 172 7.83 -38.40 -20.78
CA CYS A 172 7.82 -39.80 -21.15
C CYS A 172 9.27 -40.28 -21.16
N GLY A 173 9.68 -41.00 -20.12
CA GLY A 173 10.98 -41.68 -20.07
C GLY A 173 10.88 -43.06 -20.69
N GLU A 174 11.99 -43.58 -21.21
CA GLU A 174 12.06 -44.98 -21.67
C GLU A 174 11.71 -45.92 -20.51
N GLY A 175 10.70 -46.78 -20.72
CA GLY A 175 10.21 -47.71 -19.70
C GLY A 175 9.33 -47.11 -18.59
N MET A 176 9.01 -45.81 -18.62
CA MET A 176 8.17 -45.16 -17.61
C MET A 176 6.77 -44.81 -18.15
N LEU A 177 5.76 -44.87 -17.28
CA LEU A 177 4.43 -44.38 -17.62
C LEU A 177 4.49 -42.86 -17.91
N PRO A 178 3.79 -42.35 -18.93
CA PRO A 178 3.75 -40.92 -19.22
C PRO A 178 3.17 -40.17 -18.02
N THR A 179 3.94 -39.23 -17.47
CA THR A 179 3.48 -38.37 -16.37
C THR A 179 3.39 -36.92 -16.84
N THR A 180 2.38 -36.20 -16.38
CA THR A 180 2.24 -34.77 -16.66
C THR A 180 2.59 -34.00 -15.39
N LYS A 181 3.55 -33.08 -15.49
CA LYS A 181 4.01 -32.25 -14.37
C LYS A 181 3.79 -30.78 -14.66
N GLY A 182 3.44 -30.03 -13.61
CA GLY A 182 3.34 -28.58 -13.64
C GLY A 182 4.60 -27.96 -13.06
N TYR A 183 5.33 -27.21 -13.87
CA TYR A 183 6.54 -26.51 -13.48
C TYR A 183 6.27 -25.02 -13.27
N LEU A 184 6.81 -24.46 -12.19
CA LEU A 184 6.61 -23.07 -11.78
C LEU A 184 7.89 -22.26 -12.06
N TYR A 185 7.77 -21.22 -12.89
CA TYR A 185 8.87 -20.37 -13.30
C TYR A 185 8.73 -18.94 -12.80
N VAL A 186 9.88 -18.28 -12.59
CA VAL A 186 10.02 -16.87 -12.21
C VAL A 186 10.90 -16.13 -13.21
N LEU A 187 10.85 -14.80 -13.23
CA LEU A 187 11.76 -14.02 -14.09
C LEU A 187 13.22 -14.15 -13.62
N HIS A 188 14.12 -14.07 -14.60
CA HIS A 188 15.58 -14.15 -14.42
C HIS A 188 16.09 -15.52 -13.93
N GLN A 189 15.30 -16.58 -14.12
CA GLN A 189 15.72 -17.95 -13.87
C GLN A 189 15.26 -18.86 -15.01
N GLN A 190 16.20 -19.63 -15.58
CA GLN A 190 15.90 -20.56 -16.68
C GLN A 190 15.34 -21.90 -16.20
N ALA A 191 15.72 -22.34 -15.00
CA ALA A 191 15.21 -23.56 -14.40
C ALA A 191 13.90 -23.29 -13.64
N PRO A 192 12.99 -24.29 -13.55
CA PRO A 192 11.81 -24.17 -12.71
C PRO A 192 12.21 -24.03 -11.24
N LEU A 193 11.53 -23.13 -10.53
CA LEU A 193 11.76 -22.92 -9.09
C LEU A 193 11.09 -24.01 -8.26
N ALA A 194 9.93 -24.50 -8.71
CA ALA A 194 9.14 -25.49 -7.99
C ALA A 194 8.23 -26.28 -8.94
N GLN A 195 7.55 -27.29 -8.39
CA GLN A 195 6.52 -28.06 -9.07
C GLN A 195 5.18 -27.90 -8.34
N ILE A 196 4.09 -28.02 -9.09
CA ILE A 196 2.73 -28.03 -8.56
C ILE A 196 1.98 -29.28 -9.02
N LYS A 197 1.14 -29.83 -8.14
CA LYS A 197 0.25 -30.94 -8.48
C LYS A 197 -0.84 -30.43 -9.42
N LEU A 198 -0.89 -30.97 -10.63
CA LEU A 198 -1.86 -30.55 -11.65
C LEU A 198 -3.28 -31.01 -11.32
N THR A 199 -4.20 -30.05 -11.35
CA THR A 199 -5.65 -30.27 -11.41
C THR A 199 -6.14 -30.16 -12.85
N LYS A 200 -7.43 -30.44 -13.12
CA LYS A 200 -8.01 -30.22 -14.46
C LYS A 200 -7.90 -28.75 -14.88
N GLU A 201 -8.23 -27.84 -13.95
CA GLU A 201 -8.13 -26.40 -14.13
C GLU A 201 -6.70 -25.94 -14.48
N LEU A 202 -5.69 -26.39 -13.72
CA LEU A 202 -4.30 -25.98 -13.99
C LEU A 202 -3.79 -26.40 -15.37
N LYS A 203 -4.33 -27.49 -15.95
CA LYS A 203 -3.94 -27.91 -17.31
C LYS A 203 -4.39 -26.91 -18.37
N GLU A 204 -5.48 -26.19 -18.13
CA GLU A 204 -5.99 -25.16 -19.05
C GLU A 204 -5.23 -23.83 -18.91
N LEU A 205 -4.45 -23.67 -17.84
CA LEU A 205 -3.66 -22.48 -17.53
C LEU A 205 -2.20 -22.58 -17.98
N ASP A 206 -1.88 -23.51 -18.90
CA ASP A 206 -0.52 -23.65 -19.42
C ASP A 206 -0.02 -22.35 -20.08
N GLY A 207 1.21 -21.96 -19.73
CA GLY A 207 1.84 -20.71 -20.16
C GLY A 207 1.31 -19.44 -19.50
N LYS A 208 0.27 -19.52 -18.65
CA LYS A 208 -0.31 -18.36 -17.94
C LYS A 208 0.43 -18.07 -16.63
N ILE A 209 0.22 -16.86 -16.12
CA ILE A 209 0.71 -16.45 -14.79
C ILE A 209 -0.36 -16.78 -13.76
N ILE A 210 0.04 -17.51 -12.73
CA ILE A 210 -0.81 -17.97 -11.64
C ILE A 210 -0.23 -17.53 -10.31
N GLU A 211 -1.10 -17.18 -9.37
CA GLU A 211 -0.75 -16.90 -8.00
C GLU A 211 -0.85 -18.19 -7.18
N CYS A 212 0.21 -18.53 -6.45
CA CYS A 212 0.27 -19.73 -5.63
C CYS A 212 0.70 -19.40 -4.20
N SER A 213 0.07 -20.06 -3.22
CA SER A 213 0.51 -20.08 -1.82
C SER A 213 1.15 -21.41 -1.47
N TYR A 214 1.86 -21.48 -0.34
CA TYR A 214 2.50 -22.69 0.13
C TYR A 214 1.84 -23.19 1.42
N ASN A 215 1.34 -24.42 1.43
CA ASN A 215 0.61 -24.98 2.57
C ASN A 215 1.50 -25.72 3.59
N GLY A 216 2.83 -25.55 3.49
CA GLY A 216 3.82 -26.28 4.29
C GLY A 216 4.39 -27.51 3.59
N LYS A 217 3.68 -28.07 2.60
CA LYS A 217 4.09 -29.27 1.86
C LYS A 217 4.16 -29.04 0.36
N ASP A 218 3.11 -28.46 -0.22
CA ASP A 218 2.92 -28.32 -1.66
C ASP A 218 2.51 -26.88 -1.99
N TRP A 219 2.85 -26.43 -3.20
CA TRP A 219 2.30 -25.20 -3.77
C TRP A 219 0.83 -25.42 -4.14
N VAL A 220 -0.02 -24.47 -3.76
CA VAL A 220 -1.47 -24.50 -3.99
C VAL A 220 -1.84 -23.33 -4.88
N PHE A 221 -2.60 -23.62 -5.93
CA PHE A 221 -3.15 -22.61 -6.83
C PHE A 221 -4.19 -21.76 -6.10
N MET A 222 -4.06 -20.44 -6.20
CA MET A 222 -5.04 -19.49 -5.67
C MET A 222 -5.93 -18.93 -6.77
N ARG A 223 -5.32 -18.32 -7.78
CA ARG A 223 -6.02 -17.69 -8.91
C ARG A 223 -5.10 -17.45 -10.10
N GLN A 224 -5.70 -17.21 -11.25
CA GLN A 224 -4.98 -16.69 -12.42
C GLN A 224 -4.74 -15.18 -12.29
N ARG A 225 -3.54 -14.72 -12.67
CA ARG A 225 -3.16 -13.30 -12.71
C ARG A 225 -3.26 -12.75 -14.12
N THR A 226 -4.48 -12.41 -14.56
CA THR A 226 -4.72 -11.77 -15.86
C THR A 226 -4.25 -10.32 -15.89
N ASP A 227 -4.06 -9.71 -14.72
CA ASP A 227 -3.54 -8.36 -14.52
C ASP A 227 -2.02 -8.25 -14.71
N LYS A 228 -1.30 -9.38 -14.84
CA LYS A 228 0.16 -9.40 -14.92
C LYS A 228 0.64 -9.89 -16.28
N SER A 229 1.59 -9.16 -16.85
CA SER A 229 2.30 -9.58 -18.05
C SER A 229 3.48 -10.52 -17.76
N PHE A 230 4.03 -10.48 -16.55
CA PHE A 230 5.21 -11.26 -16.16
C PHE A 230 5.08 -11.88 -14.75
N PRO A 231 5.69 -13.06 -14.50
CA PRO A 231 5.77 -13.62 -13.15
C PRO A 231 6.68 -12.77 -12.25
N ASN A 232 6.71 -13.07 -10.96
CA ASN A 232 7.63 -12.38 -10.05
C ASN A 232 9.10 -12.63 -10.45
N SER A 233 9.99 -11.68 -10.13
CA SER A 233 11.43 -11.89 -10.24
C SER A 233 11.93 -12.89 -9.20
N ILE A 234 13.04 -13.59 -9.51
CA ILE A 234 13.70 -14.48 -8.56
C ILE A 234 13.97 -13.82 -7.20
N SER A 235 14.42 -12.56 -7.19
CA SER A 235 14.66 -11.81 -5.96
C SER A 235 13.39 -11.60 -5.13
N THR A 236 12.25 -11.38 -5.79
CA THR A 236 10.94 -11.21 -5.13
C THR A 236 10.46 -12.55 -4.60
N ALA A 237 10.55 -13.60 -5.41
CA ALA A 237 10.16 -14.95 -5.04
C ALA A 237 10.98 -15.47 -3.84
N GLN A 238 12.29 -15.24 -3.83
CA GLN A 238 13.17 -15.58 -2.70
C GLN A 238 12.77 -14.84 -1.42
N GLY A 239 12.50 -13.53 -1.51
CA GLY A 239 12.04 -12.76 -0.35
C GLY A 239 10.72 -13.26 0.22
N VAL A 240 9.76 -13.63 -0.63
CA VAL A 240 8.50 -14.25 -0.16
C VAL A 240 8.75 -15.65 0.40
N TRP A 241 9.62 -16.44 -0.23
CA TRP A 241 9.97 -17.78 0.24
C TRP A 241 10.66 -17.77 1.62
N GLU A 242 11.50 -16.77 1.88
CA GLU A 242 12.08 -16.52 3.21
C GLU A 242 10.99 -16.19 4.23
N SER A 243 10.03 -15.32 3.89
CA SER A 243 8.88 -15.02 4.75
C SER A 243 8.00 -16.24 5.03
N ILE A 244 7.89 -17.18 4.08
CA ILE A 244 7.15 -18.44 4.27
C ILE A 244 7.92 -19.40 5.20
N ARG A 245 9.24 -19.52 5.04
CA ARG A 245 10.08 -20.43 5.84
C ARG A 245 10.34 -19.93 7.26
N SER A 246 10.41 -18.62 7.44
CA SER A 246 10.67 -17.97 8.72
C SER A 246 9.65 -16.86 8.94
N PRO A 247 8.38 -17.23 9.18
CA PRO A 247 7.29 -16.28 9.28
C PRO A 247 7.41 -15.41 10.52
N VAL A 248 7.25 -14.11 10.34
CA VAL A 248 6.95 -13.20 11.44
C VAL A 248 5.47 -13.38 11.77
N THR A 249 5.15 -14.11 12.84
CA THR A 249 3.75 -14.32 13.25
C THR A 249 3.14 -13.04 13.81
N LYS A 250 1.80 -13.00 13.95
CA LYS A 250 1.11 -11.87 14.59
C LYS A 250 1.62 -11.63 16.01
N GLU A 251 1.82 -12.70 16.77
CA GLU A 251 2.26 -12.66 18.15
C GLU A 251 3.67 -12.08 18.26
N LEU A 252 4.60 -12.52 17.40
CA LEU A 252 5.95 -11.97 17.35
C LEU A 252 5.92 -10.49 16.96
N LEU A 253 5.12 -10.14 15.96
CA LEU A 253 4.96 -8.74 15.54
C LEU A 253 4.44 -7.87 16.70
N PHE A 254 3.43 -8.33 17.43
CA PHE A 254 2.89 -7.61 18.57
C PHE A 254 3.92 -7.46 19.69
N GLN A 255 4.66 -8.52 19.99
CA GLN A 255 5.73 -8.48 20.99
C GLN A 255 6.77 -7.41 20.66
N VAL A 256 7.23 -7.35 19.40
CA VAL A 256 8.20 -6.34 18.96
C VAL A 256 7.59 -4.94 18.99
N ALA A 257 6.36 -4.77 18.50
CA ALA A 257 5.65 -3.48 18.49
C ALA A 257 5.39 -2.92 19.91
N GLU A 258 5.11 -3.79 20.88
CA GLU A 258 4.79 -3.40 22.25
C GLU A 258 6.07 -3.15 23.07
N ASN A 259 7.08 -4.00 22.93
CA ASN A 259 8.24 -4.03 23.84
C ASN A 259 9.51 -3.42 23.24
N GLU A 260 9.70 -3.50 21.93
CA GLU A 260 10.95 -3.16 21.23
C GLU A 260 10.79 -1.99 20.27
N ARG A 261 9.63 -1.33 20.25
CA ARG A 261 9.41 -0.16 19.39
C ARG A 261 10.40 0.96 19.68
N PHE A 262 10.79 1.66 18.63
CA PHE A 262 11.54 2.89 18.76
C PHE A 262 10.72 3.91 19.58
N LYS A 263 11.26 4.32 20.71
CA LYS A 263 10.71 5.41 21.53
C LYS A 263 11.52 6.65 21.20
N ALA A 264 10.91 7.59 20.47
CA ALA A 264 11.55 8.87 20.22
C ALA A 264 11.95 9.51 21.56
N PRO A 265 13.14 10.12 21.66
CA PRO A 265 13.51 10.84 22.86
C PRO A 265 12.44 11.92 23.15
N PRO A 266 12.11 12.17 24.43
CA PRO A 266 11.19 13.24 24.76
C PRO A 266 11.69 14.53 24.12
N LYS A 267 10.81 15.21 23.37
CA LYS A 267 11.13 16.56 22.86
C LYS A 267 11.60 17.38 24.07
N PRO A 268 12.68 18.18 23.95
CA PRO A 268 13.06 19.08 25.02
C PRO A 268 11.82 19.87 25.42
N GLN A 269 11.40 19.74 26.69
CA GLN A 269 10.40 20.64 27.24
C GLN A 269 10.92 22.04 26.94
N GLN A 270 10.14 22.83 26.20
CA GLN A 270 10.33 24.27 26.23
C GLN A 270 10.36 24.62 27.72
N ARG A 271 11.52 25.05 28.22
CA ARG A 271 11.57 25.66 29.54
C ARG A 271 10.64 26.86 29.43
N ASP A 272 9.48 26.76 30.08
CA ASP A 272 8.61 27.91 30.31
C ASP A 272 9.35 28.86 31.26
N ASP A 273 10.35 29.58 30.75
CA ASP A 273 10.89 30.79 31.37
C ASP A 273 9.93 31.98 31.13
N LEU A 274 8.62 31.72 31.23
CA LEU A 274 7.61 32.76 31.30
C LEU A 274 7.58 33.25 32.75
N MET A 275 8.14 34.44 32.97
CA MET A 275 8.00 35.15 34.25
C MET A 275 6.53 35.15 34.71
N PRO A 276 6.26 34.96 36.01
CA PRO A 276 4.89 35.03 36.51
C PRO A 276 4.28 36.40 36.21
N PRO A 277 3.00 36.47 35.83
CA PRO A 277 2.34 37.73 35.49
C PRO A 277 2.33 38.68 36.71
N PRO A 278 2.53 39.99 36.50
CA PRO A 278 2.56 40.95 37.60
C PRO A 278 1.22 40.99 38.35
N ALA A 279 1.29 41.08 39.67
CA ALA A 279 0.14 41.09 40.56
C ALA A 279 -0.81 42.25 40.22
N LYS A 280 -2.12 41.96 40.12
CA LYS A 280 -3.15 42.96 39.82
C LYS A 280 -3.24 43.99 40.95
N ILE A 281 -2.99 45.25 40.62
CA ILE A 281 -3.21 46.39 41.51
C ILE A 281 -4.74 46.58 41.67
N PRO A 282 -5.29 46.63 42.90
CA PRO A 282 -6.71 46.89 43.11
C PRO A 282 -7.06 48.30 42.62
N LYS A 283 -8.10 48.41 41.78
CA LYS A 283 -8.66 49.71 41.38
C LYS A 283 -9.27 50.39 42.61
N ARG A 284 -8.82 51.61 42.90
CA ARG A 284 -9.53 52.56 43.77
C ARG A 284 -10.64 53.24 43.00
#